data_AF-A0A973D3J6-F1
#
_entry.id   AF-A0A973D3J6-F1
#
_cell.length_a   1.000
_cell.length_b   1.000
_cell.length_c   1.000
_cell.angle_alpha   90.00
_cell.angle_beta   90.00
_cell.angle_gamma   90.00
#
_symmetry.space_group_name_H-M   'P 1'
#
loop_
_entity.id
_entity.type
_entity.pdbx_description
1 polymer ?
#
loop_
_entity_poly.entity_id
_entity_poly.type
_entity_poly.pdbx_seq_one_letter_code
_entity_poly.pdbx_strand_id
1 'polypeptide(L)'
;MTNPAKPNTNRLLQQSHTNMPMGVADSYRYWGEENTVFVKSSEGCTITDADDQMFVDFRLAYGPIILGYRDMRIDQEVIKVITERGTISGFSTELDSQVVELVKQMCPNIEKVRFANSGTEAVMGAVRTARGFTGRNRVVIGEGGFHGLND
;
A
#
# COMPACT_ATOMS: atom_id res chain seq x y z
N MET A 1 22.91 -3.04 -22.71
CA MET A 1 23.53 -1.93 -21.94
C MET A 1 23.89 -2.50 -20.59
N THR A 2 25.17 -2.44 -20.18
CA THR A 2 25.57 -2.91 -18.85
C THR A 2 24.90 -2.04 -17.80
N ASN A 3 24.19 -2.67 -16.85
CA ASN A 3 23.62 -1.95 -15.72
C ASN A 3 24.78 -1.28 -14.95
N PRO A 4 24.68 -0.01 -14.55
CA PRO A 4 25.70 0.60 -13.70
C PRO A 4 25.86 -0.22 -12.41
N ALA A 5 27.08 -0.24 -11.87
CA ALA A 5 27.35 -0.95 -10.62
C ALA A 5 26.45 -0.39 -9.50
N LYS A 6 25.85 -1.29 -8.70
CA LYS A 6 24.93 -0.94 -7.60
C LYS A 6 25.46 -1.37 -6.22
N PRO A 7 26.61 -0.84 -5.76
CA PRO A 7 27.26 -1.30 -4.54
C PRO A 7 26.40 -1.11 -3.27
N ASN A 8 25.63 -0.02 -3.16
CA ASN A 8 24.79 0.21 -1.99
C ASN A 8 23.57 -0.71 -1.97
N THR A 9 22.89 -0.85 -3.12
CA THR A 9 21.78 -1.79 -3.28
C THR A 9 22.21 -3.21 -2.94
N ASN A 10 23.33 -3.68 -3.50
CA ASN A 10 23.83 -5.04 -3.24
C ASN A 10 24.13 -5.26 -1.76
N ARG A 11 24.78 -4.29 -1.10
CA ARG A 11 25.05 -4.34 0.35
C ARG A 11 23.76 -4.42 1.17
N LEU A 12 22.76 -3.62 0.83
CA LEU A 12 21.46 -3.58 1.51
C LEU A 12 20.67 -4.88 1.32
N LEU A 13 20.68 -5.45 0.11
CA LEU A 13 20.01 -6.72 -0.17
C LEU A 13 20.68 -7.86 0.58
N GLN A 14 22.01 -7.95 0.54
CA GLN A 14 22.78 -8.95 1.29
C GLN A 14 22.48 -8.90 2.79
N GLN A 15 22.45 -7.71 3.38
CA GLN A 15 22.05 -7.55 4.77
C GLN A 15 20.59 -7.96 4.99
N SER A 16 19.70 -7.65 4.05
CA SER A 16 18.28 -7.96 4.19
C SER A 16 18.00 -9.46 4.13
N HIS A 17 18.78 -10.24 3.36
CA HIS A 17 18.67 -11.70 3.32
C HIS A 17 18.87 -12.37 4.68
N THR A 18 19.63 -11.75 5.59
CA THR A 18 19.81 -12.31 6.94
C THR A 18 18.59 -12.10 7.83
N ASN A 19 17.66 -11.23 7.43
CA ASN A 19 16.54 -10.77 8.25
C ASN A 19 15.17 -11.13 7.67
N MET A 20 15.06 -11.28 6.34
CA MET A 20 13.81 -11.48 5.63
C MET A 20 13.96 -12.56 4.56
N PRO A 21 12.93 -13.41 4.33
CA PRO A 21 12.89 -14.28 3.16
C PRO A 21 13.10 -13.47 1.88
N MET A 22 13.99 -13.94 1.01
CA MET A 22 14.38 -13.23 -0.23
C MET A 22 14.88 -11.79 -0.03
N GLY A 23 15.22 -11.39 1.21
CA GLY A 23 15.72 -10.05 1.50
C GLY A 23 14.69 -8.92 1.34
N VAL A 24 13.39 -9.22 1.33
CA VAL A 24 12.34 -8.21 1.16
C VAL A 24 11.15 -8.44 2.09
N ALA A 25 10.45 -7.35 2.43
CA ALA A 25 9.27 -7.39 3.30
C ALA A 25 7.97 -7.82 2.58
N ASP A 26 7.96 -7.82 1.25
CA ASP A 26 6.83 -8.20 0.40
C ASP A 26 7.37 -8.81 -0.90
N SER A 27 6.76 -9.88 -1.38
CA SER A 27 7.27 -10.65 -2.52
C SER A 27 7.37 -9.84 -3.80
N TYR A 28 6.48 -8.85 -4.01
CA TYR A 28 6.51 -8.00 -5.19
C TYR A 28 7.69 -7.01 -5.19
N ARG A 29 8.42 -6.88 -4.08
CA ARG A 29 9.62 -6.05 -3.99
C ARG A 29 10.89 -6.78 -4.44
N TYR A 30 10.90 -8.12 -4.47
CA TYR A 30 12.08 -8.87 -4.94
C TYR A 30 12.04 -9.05 -6.46
N TRP A 31 13.10 -8.58 -7.13
CA TRP A 31 13.22 -8.59 -8.59
C TRP A 31 14.46 -9.38 -9.05
N GLY A 32 15.00 -10.22 -8.16
CA GLY A 32 16.28 -10.89 -8.34
C GLY A 32 17.43 -10.11 -7.72
N GLU A 33 18.55 -10.79 -7.51
CA GLU A 33 19.77 -10.23 -6.88
C GLU A 33 20.25 -8.95 -7.58
N GLU A 34 20.13 -8.89 -8.91
CA GLU A 34 20.67 -7.79 -9.72
C GLU A 34 19.69 -6.62 -9.94
N ASN A 35 18.38 -6.87 -9.80
CA ASN A 35 17.35 -5.89 -10.19
C ASN A 35 16.46 -5.42 -9.03
N THR A 36 16.61 -5.99 -7.83
CA THR A 36 15.89 -5.51 -6.65
C THR A 36 16.31 -4.08 -6.32
N VAL A 37 15.34 -3.18 -6.16
CA VAL A 37 15.59 -1.74 -5.96
C VAL A 37 15.40 -1.38 -4.49
N PHE A 38 16.39 -0.71 -3.91
CA PHE A 38 16.28 -0.06 -2.60
C PHE A 38 16.10 1.44 -2.81
N VAL A 39 14.94 1.98 -2.42
CA VAL A 39 14.60 3.39 -2.61
C VAL A 39 15.23 4.25 -1.52
N LYS A 40 15.92 5.32 -1.93
CA LYS A 40 16.49 6.35 -1.04
C LYS A 40 15.52 7.52 -0.85
N SER A 41 14.89 7.99 -1.92
CA SER A 41 13.90 9.05 -1.88
C SER A 41 12.88 8.93 -3.00
N SER A 42 11.75 9.62 -2.85
CA SER A 42 10.70 9.70 -3.86
C SER A 42 10.04 11.07 -3.80
N GLU A 43 9.74 11.65 -4.96
CA GLU A 43 9.11 12.96 -5.09
C GLU A 43 8.44 13.10 -6.46
N GLY A 44 7.22 13.64 -6.48
CA GLY A 44 6.42 13.76 -7.70
C GLY A 44 6.21 12.40 -8.34
N CYS A 45 6.63 12.23 -9.60
CA CYS A 45 6.57 10.96 -10.32
C CYS A 45 7.89 10.17 -10.30
N THR A 46 8.86 10.57 -9.48
CA THR A 46 10.21 10.00 -9.51
C THR A 46 10.58 9.29 -8.22
N ILE A 47 11.41 8.26 -8.37
CA ILE A 47 12.13 7.61 -7.27
C ILE A 47 13.62 7.67 -7.54
N THR A 48 14.40 7.82 -6.48
CA THR A 48 15.86 7.73 -6.50
C THR A 48 16.27 6.53 -5.66
N ASP A 49 17.06 5.62 -6.23
CA ASP A 49 17.54 4.43 -5.52
C ASP A 49 18.75 4.74 -4.60
N ALA A 50 19.20 3.71 -3.88
CA ALA A 50 20.32 3.79 -2.94
C ALA A 50 21.68 4.07 -3.60
N ASP A 51 21.76 3.95 -4.93
CA ASP A 51 22.95 4.24 -5.74
C ASP A 51 22.76 5.53 -6.57
N ASP A 52 21.80 6.38 -6.15
CA ASP A 52 21.49 7.69 -6.75
C ASP A 52 20.99 7.63 -8.21
N GLN A 53 20.56 6.46 -8.67
CA GLN A 53 19.87 6.34 -9.95
C GLN A 53 18.42 6.79 -9.83
N MET A 54 18.01 7.72 -10.69
CA MET A 54 16.65 8.22 -10.76
C MET A 54 15.81 7.47 -11.80
N PHE A 55 14.56 7.19 -11.45
CA PHE A 55 13.57 6.56 -12.31
C PHE A 55 12.28 7.35 -12.30
N VAL A 56 11.59 7.39 -13.45
CA VAL A 56 10.15 7.71 -13.47
C VAL A 56 9.41 6.46 -13.01
N ASP A 57 8.61 6.59 -11.95
CA ASP A 57 7.90 5.46 -11.36
C ASP A 57 6.52 5.28 -11.96
N PHE A 58 6.37 4.22 -12.75
CA PHE A 58 5.08 3.77 -13.28
C PHE A 58 4.39 2.73 -12.40
N ARG A 59 5.01 2.30 -11.28
CA ARG A 59 4.37 1.38 -10.33
C ARG A 59 3.46 2.11 -9.37
N LEU A 60 3.86 3.29 -8.89
CA LEU A 60 3.06 4.14 -7.99
C LEU A 60 2.54 3.36 -6.76
N ALA A 61 3.43 2.56 -6.17
CA ALA A 61 3.13 1.60 -5.10
C ALA A 61 1.94 0.65 -5.42
N TYR A 62 1.78 0.26 -6.68
CA TYR A 62 0.67 -0.54 -7.21
C TYR A 62 -0.70 0.19 -7.20
N GLY A 63 -0.70 1.52 -7.24
CA GLY A 63 -1.90 2.36 -7.38
C GLY A 63 -2.08 3.50 -6.38
N PRO A 64 -1.78 3.37 -5.07
CA PRO A 64 -2.12 4.38 -4.06
C PRO A 64 -1.49 5.77 -4.29
N ILE A 65 -0.37 5.84 -5.01
CA ILE A 65 0.38 7.09 -5.23
C ILE A 65 -0.20 7.85 -6.45
N ILE A 66 -1.52 7.98 -6.52
CA ILE A 66 -2.21 8.59 -7.67
C ILE A 66 -1.92 10.10 -7.82
N LEU A 67 -1.60 10.79 -6.73
CA LEU A 67 -1.22 12.21 -6.72
C LEU A 67 0.29 12.43 -6.86
N GLY A 68 1.08 11.36 -6.99
CA GLY A 68 2.53 11.43 -6.90
C GLY A 68 3.05 11.37 -5.45
N TYR A 69 4.35 11.11 -5.32
CA TYR A 69 5.05 11.05 -4.05
C TYR A 69 5.22 12.45 -3.44
N ARG A 70 4.99 12.56 -2.13
CA ARG A 70 5.19 13.80 -1.35
C ARG A 70 4.38 15.00 -1.87
N ASP A 71 3.10 14.78 -2.19
CA ASP A 71 2.19 15.89 -2.45
C ASP A 71 2.06 16.77 -1.20
N MET A 72 2.59 17.99 -1.27
CA MET A 72 2.66 18.89 -0.12
C MET A 72 1.31 19.23 0.50
N ARG A 73 0.22 19.17 -0.27
CA ARG A 73 -1.12 19.41 0.28
C ARG A 73 -1.52 18.27 1.22
N ILE A 74 -1.12 17.04 0.90
CA ILE A 74 -1.43 15.86 1.70
C ILE A 74 -0.47 15.76 2.88
N ASP A 75 0.84 15.87 2.64
CA ASP A 75 1.85 15.74 3.69
C ASP A 75 1.66 16.78 4.79
N GLN A 76 1.34 18.04 4.44
CA GLN A 76 1.11 19.10 5.42
C GLN A 76 -0.11 18.81 6.31
N GLU A 77 -1.22 18.32 5.75
CA GLU A 77 -2.41 17.97 6.54
C GLU A 77 -2.15 16.76 7.44
N VAL A 78 -1.42 15.74 6.96
CA VAL A 78 -1.02 14.58 7.78
C VAL A 78 -0.13 15.03 8.95
N ILE A 79 0.90 15.84 8.67
CA ILE A 79 1.80 16.38 9.69
C ILE A 79 1.01 17.17 10.73
N LYS A 80 0.12 18.06 10.28
CA LYS A 80 -0.73 18.86 11.16
C LYS A 80 -1.57 18.00 12.09
N VAL A 81 -2.23 16.96 11.58
CA VAL A 81 -3.02 16.02 12.39
C VAL A 81 -2.13 15.31 13.42
N ILE A 82 -0.95 14.83 13.02
CA ILE A 82 0.02 14.19 13.93
C ILE A 82 0.39 15.14 15.07
N THR A 83 0.72 16.40 14.76
CA THR A 83 1.25 17.34 15.75
C THR A 83 0.18 17.99 16.63
N GLU A 84 -1.04 18.16 16.13
CA GLU A 84 -2.10 18.89 16.83
C GLU A 84 -3.13 17.97 17.51
N ARG A 85 -3.41 16.80 16.94
CA ARG A 85 -4.47 15.88 17.42
C ARG A 85 -3.94 14.52 17.88
N GLY A 86 -2.84 14.05 17.28
CA GLY A 86 -2.39 12.67 17.40
C GLY A 86 -3.15 11.73 16.43
N THR A 87 -2.60 10.54 16.18
CA THR A 87 -3.08 9.65 15.11
C THR A 87 -3.98 8.51 15.56
N ILE A 88 -3.84 8.04 16.81
CA ILE A 88 -4.55 6.86 17.31
C ILE A 88 -4.98 7.11 18.76
N SER A 89 -6.28 6.97 19.03
CA SER A 89 -6.86 7.08 20.38
C SER A 89 -7.68 5.87 20.81
N GLY A 90 -8.06 4.99 19.88
CA GLY A 90 -9.04 3.93 20.12
C GLY A 90 -10.50 4.40 20.18
N PHE A 91 -10.75 5.71 20.03
CA PHE A 91 -12.07 6.33 19.98
C PHE A 91 -12.35 6.96 18.62
N SER A 92 -13.63 7.13 18.29
CA SER A 92 -14.07 7.72 17.01
C SER A 92 -13.71 9.20 16.90
N THR A 93 -13.58 9.67 15.66
CA THR A 93 -13.39 11.09 15.33
C THR A 93 -14.42 11.56 14.32
N GLU A 94 -14.61 12.87 14.21
CA GLU A 94 -15.48 13.46 13.17
C GLU A 94 -15.05 13.08 11.74
N LEU A 95 -13.75 12.83 11.53
CA LEU A 95 -13.19 12.46 10.23
C LEU A 95 -13.76 11.14 9.72
N ASP A 96 -14.12 10.22 10.61
CA ASP A 96 -14.71 8.93 10.25
C ASP A 96 -15.98 9.14 9.39
N SER A 97 -16.87 10.04 9.82
CA SER A 97 -18.13 10.33 9.11
C SER A 97 -17.88 11.08 7.81
N GLN A 98 -17.00 12.09 7.83
CA GLN A 98 -16.70 12.90 6.65
C GLN A 98 -16.11 12.05 5.50
N VAL A 99 -15.18 11.14 5.82
CA VAL A 99 -14.60 10.23 4.83
C VAL A 99 -15.64 9.24 4.30
N VAL A 100 -16.49 8.68 5.17
CA VAL A 100 -17.56 7.76 4.74
C VAL A 100 -18.55 8.45 3.81
N GLU A 101 -18.94 9.69 4.09
CA GLU A 101 -19.82 10.46 3.22
C GLU A 101 -19.22 10.67 1.82
N LEU A 102 -17.94 11.03 1.76
CA LEU A 102 -17.24 11.18 0.48
C LEU A 102 -17.17 9.86 -0.30
N VAL A 103 -16.87 8.73 0.38
CA VAL A 103 -16.89 7.39 -0.25
C VAL A 103 -18.26 7.08 -0.84
N LYS A 104 -19.35 7.37 -0.11
CA LYS A 104 -20.71 7.13 -0.58
C LYS A 104 -21.08 8.01 -1.77
N GLN A 105 -20.57 9.24 -1.85
CA GLN A 105 -20.77 10.11 -3.02
C GLN A 105 -20.10 9.54 -4.27
N MET A 106 -18.91 8.95 -4.13
CA MET A 106 -18.19 8.32 -5.25
C MET A 106 -18.77 6.95 -5.65
N CYS A 107 -19.34 6.23 -4.69
CA CYS A 107 -19.90 4.88 -4.86
C CYS A 107 -21.36 4.84 -4.38
N PRO A 108 -22.33 5.30 -5.19
CA PRO A 108 -23.71 5.57 -4.73
C PRO A 108 -24.49 4.35 -4.25
N ASN A 109 -24.06 3.13 -4.62
CA ASN A 109 -24.69 1.88 -4.18
C ASN A 109 -24.22 1.44 -2.77
N ILE A 110 -23.31 2.18 -2.13
CA ILE A 110 -22.84 1.90 -0.78
C ILE A 110 -23.73 2.61 0.24
N GLU A 111 -24.48 1.85 1.04
CA GLU A 111 -25.31 2.41 2.11
C GLU A 111 -24.51 2.68 3.39
N LYS A 112 -23.64 1.73 3.76
CA LYS A 112 -22.80 1.75 4.97
C LYS A 112 -21.38 1.30 4.63
N VAL A 113 -20.40 1.85 5.35
CA VAL A 113 -18.97 1.56 5.20
C VAL A 113 -18.38 1.11 6.53
N ARG A 114 -17.39 0.22 6.46
CA ARG A 114 -16.50 -0.12 7.57
C ARG A 114 -15.06 -0.02 7.07
N PHE A 115 -14.21 0.70 7.80
CA PHE A 115 -12.78 0.78 7.49
C PHE A 115 -12.06 -0.55 7.81
N ALA A 116 -11.01 -0.81 7.04
CA ALA A 116 -10.04 -1.88 7.23
C ALA A 116 -8.64 -1.31 6.97
N ASN A 117 -7.59 -1.96 7.45
CA ASN A 117 -6.22 -1.46 7.31
C ASN A 117 -5.55 -1.91 6.00
N SER A 118 -6.16 -2.87 5.30
CA SER A 118 -5.64 -3.37 4.02
C SER A 118 -6.77 -3.88 3.10
N GLY A 119 -6.44 -4.05 1.81
CA GLY A 119 -7.33 -4.70 0.85
C GLY A 119 -7.64 -6.16 1.21
N THR A 120 -6.67 -6.90 1.76
CA THR A 120 -6.87 -8.27 2.27
C THR A 120 -7.94 -8.29 3.36
N GLU A 121 -7.82 -7.43 4.37
CA GLU A 121 -8.81 -7.35 5.46
C GLU A 121 -10.19 -6.93 4.96
N ALA A 122 -10.25 -6.01 3.99
CA ALA A 122 -11.50 -5.58 3.39
C ALA A 122 -12.22 -6.75 2.68
N VAL A 123 -11.50 -7.55 1.88
CA VAL A 123 -12.03 -8.75 1.22
C VAL A 123 -12.45 -9.80 2.24
N MET A 124 -11.63 -10.08 3.24
CA MET A 124 -11.96 -11.03 4.31
C MET A 124 -13.26 -10.64 5.03
N GLY A 125 -13.41 -9.35 5.34
CA GLY A 125 -14.62 -8.79 5.93
C GLY A 125 -15.83 -8.93 5.01
N ALA A 126 -15.69 -8.63 3.72
CA ALA A 126 -16.75 -8.76 2.73
C ALA A 126 -17.24 -10.22 2.58
N VAL A 127 -16.32 -11.17 2.45
CA VAL A 127 -16.64 -12.61 2.36
C VAL A 127 -17.36 -13.08 3.63
N ARG A 128 -16.85 -12.69 4.81
CA ARG A 128 -17.48 -13.04 6.09
C ARG A 128 -18.90 -12.49 6.20
N THR A 129 -19.11 -11.23 5.83
CA THR A 129 -20.44 -10.62 5.83
C THR A 129 -21.38 -11.32 4.84
N ALA A 130 -20.92 -11.64 3.63
CA ALA A 130 -21.72 -12.35 2.63
C ALA A 130 -22.15 -13.75 3.09
N ARG A 131 -21.24 -14.52 3.70
CA ARG A 131 -21.55 -15.83 4.30
C ARG A 131 -22.56 -15.70 5.43
N GLY A 132 -22.35 -14.75 6.35
CA GLY A 132 -23.26 -14.50 7.47
C GLY A 132 -24.66 -14.07 7.04
N PHE A 133 -24.76 -13.24 6.01
CA PHE A 133 -26.05 -12.79 5.48
C PHE A 133 -26.81 -13.89 4.71
N THR A 134 -26.10 -14.68 3.90
CA THR A 134 -26.74 -15.66 3.00
C THR A 134 -26.87 -17.06 3.59
N GLY A 135 -26.10 -17.39 4.65
CA GLY A 135 -25.99 -18.75 5.18
C GLY A 135 -25.25 -19.73 4.25
N ARG A 136 -24.59 -19.25 3.19
CA ARG A 136 -23.91 -20.08 2.19
C ARG A 136 -22.40 -20.09 2.46
N ASN A 137 -21.76 -21.24 2.30
CA ASN A 137 -20.32 -21.40 2.57
C ASN A 137 -19.42 -21.15 1.35
N ARG A 138 -19.92 -21.47 0.16
CA ARG A 138 -19.12 -21.41 -1.08
C ARG A 138 -19.04 -19.97 -1.60
N VAL A 139 -17.86 -19.60 -2.08
CA VAL A 139 -17.56 -18.33 -2.76
C VAL A 139 -17.05 -18.68 -4.14
N VAL A 140 -17.43 -17.90 -5.14
CA VAL A 140 -16.91 -18.03 -6.52
C VAL A 140 -15.81 -16.99 -6.70
N ILE A 141 -14.66 -17.43 -7.20
CA ILE A 141 -13.52 -16.57 -7.53
C ILE A 141 -13.17 -16.83 -9.00
N GLY A 142 -12.90 -15.77 -9.75
CA GLY A 142 -12.42 -15.88 -11.13
C GLY A 142 -10.95 -16.24 -11.16
N GLU A 143 -10.56 -17.16 -12.05
CA GLU A 143 -9.15 -17.49 -12.28
C GLU A 143 -8.35 -16.23 -12.66
N GLY A 144 -7.17 -16.07 -12.05
CA GLY A 144 -6.32 -14.88 -12.22
C GLY A 144 -6.69 -13.67 -11.34
N GLY A 145 -7.80 -13.73 -10.60
CA GLY A 145 -8.15 -12.69 -9.63
C GLY A 145 -7.22 -12.70 -8.40
N PHE A 146 -6.73 -11.53 -7.99
CA PHE A 146 -5.99 -11.36 -6.74
C PHE A 146 -6.83 -10.56 -5.73
N HIS A 147 -7.11 -11.17 -4.57
CA HIS A 147 -7.96 -10.59 -3.53
C HIS A 147 -7.27 -10.57 -2.16
N GLY A 148 -5.95 -10.40 -2.17
CA GLY A 148 -5.11 -10.39 -0.98
C GLY A 148 -4.67 -11.79 -0.55
N LEU A 149 -3.85 -11.83 0.50
CA LEU A 149 -3.28 -13.07 1.04
C LEU A 149 -4.14 -13.54 2.22
N ASN A 150 -5.14 -14.36 1.94
CA ASN A 150 -5.99 -15.01 2.93
C ASN A 150 -6.55 -16.33 2.40
N ASP A 151 -6.94 -17.21 3.33
CA ASP A 151 -7.55 -18.52 3.08
C ASP A 151 -9.06 -18.46 2.80
#